data_AF-A0A2E3F132-F1
#
_entry.id   AF-A0A2E3F132-F1
#
_cell.length_a   1.000
_cell.length_b   1.000
_cell.length_c   1.000
_cell.angle_alpha   90.00
_cell.angle_beta   90.00
_cell.angle_gamma   90.00
#
_symmetry.space_group_name_H-M   'P 1'
#
loop_
_entity.id
_entity.type
_entity.pdbx_description
1 polymer ?
#
loop_
_entity_poly.entity_id
_entity_poly.type
_entity_poly.pdbx_seq_one_letter_code
_entity_poly.pdbx_strand_id
1 'polypeptide(L)'
;MSKYKHIAVIFIFLFFQSCDDTSWKEEIKNLKEQVALNSQLIKKLQSNIYITDITNNSEDYIISFSDDTSITITNGYVPIITIGENGNWHVDGLDTGKPSQGENGSVPKIEIGENGNWYIDGVDTERPSRGRNGYIPKMEIGQNGNWFIDGMDSGQNAQGESVTFLTSLYNLDSEKLVFIFSDGSSIEVKKQIREIIVCWGDSLTAGGGKNKYSDILQNLIGSDYNVINAGVGGENSLTIAARQGGIPMYLSKDLNFPQGINEIIVGNFSQPNIQSLYDDSAIRPLLQGGSSSVNSCIIDGDKYFLKWTGKSWNDPNGSYTLARNINIDKTINIPKRSIIFTSSMRNFRNNYANIFFIGQNGGWSSPQDLATQLKKMIDFSGSPNYLILGLHTGSESYRKPLELLMEKEFGANYLNLRKYMVNRGLADAQLNPTSEDLQAIESGKCPPQLLGDSVHFNEIGYYLIGNLLYERFKQIGVF
;
A
#
# COMPACT_ATOMS: atom_id res chain seq x y z
N MET A 1 51.03 -41.20 57.31
CA MET A 1 49.90 -40.73 58.14
C MET A 1 48.98 -39.90 57.27
N SER A 2 47.70 -40.31 57.24
CA SER A 2 46.56 -39.73 56.54
C SER A 2 46.25 -38.28 56.97
N LYS A 3 45.92 -37.36 56.03
CA LYS A 3 44.56 -36.88 55.69
C LYS A 3 44.57 -35.49 55.00
N TYR A 4 43.77 -35.38 53.95
CA TYR A 4 43.40 -34.17 53.19
C TYR A 4 42.59 -33.15 54.03
N LYS A 5 42.61 -31.85 53.66
CA LYS A 5 41.42 -31.01 53.37
C LYS A 5 41.71 -29.57 52.90
N HIS A 6 41.17 -29.28 51.71
CA HIS A 6 40.53 -28.06 51.17
C HIS A 6 41.27 -26.72 50.95
N ILE A 7 41.27 -26.37 49.67
CA ILE A 7 41.46 -25.06 49.03
C ILE A 7 40.25 -24.15 49.33
N ALA A 8 40.49 -22.88 49.65
CA ALA A 8 39.51 -21.81 49.54
C ALA A 8 40.15 -20.61 48.80
N VAL A 9 39.60 -20.34 47.61
CA VAL A 9 39.91 -19.22 46.72
C VAL A 9 39.19 -17.99 47.25
N ILE A 10 39.90 -16.90 47.52
CA ILE A 10 39.29 -15.61 47.88
C ILE A 10 38.90 -14.90 46.58
N PHE A 11 37.59 -14.90 46.31
CA PHE A 11 36.93 -14.00 45.36
C PHE A 11 36.83 -12.60 45.97
N ILE A 12 37.46 -11.60 45.36
CA ILE A 12 37.12 -10.20 45.62
C ILE A 12 35.99 -9.82 44.66
N PHE A 13 34.77 -9.75 45.21
CA PHE A 13 33.59 -9.21 44.56
C PHE A 13 33.74 -7.68 44.42
N LEU A 14 33.87 -7.19 43.19
CA LEU A 14 33.58 -5.79 42.86
C LEU A 14 32.05 -5.65 42.77
N PHE A 15 31.47 -5.00 43.79
CA PHE A 15 30.07 -4.61 43.81
C PHE A 15 29.83 -3.51 42.76
N PHE A 16 29.09 -3.84 41.69
CA PHE A 16 28.31 -2.84 40.96
C PHE A 16 27.08 -2.51 41.82
N GLN A 17 27.09 -1.35 42.49
CA GLN A 17 25.86 -0.79 43.04
C GLN A 17 25.06 -0.15 41.89
N SER A 18 23.89 -0.72 41.60
CA SER A 18 22.85 -0.09 40.79
C SER A 18 22.29 1.10 41.57
N CYS A 19 22.27 2.29 40.97
CA CYS A 19 21.42 3.37 41.47
C CYS A 19 20.08 3.34 40.73
N ASP A 20 19.02 3.05 41.49
CA ASP A 20 17.62 3.18 41.08
C ASP A 20 17.32 4.64 40.73
N ASP A 21 16.94 4.90 39.48
CA ASP A 21 16.26 6.14 39.12
C ASP A 21 14.91 6.16 39.85
N THR A 22 14.68 7.19 40.65
CA THR A 22 13.43 7.36 41.42
C THR A 22 12.67 8.62 41.02
N SER A 23 13.11 9.32 39.96
CA SER A 23 12.43 10.50 39.43
C SER A 23 11.00 10.19 38.99
N TRP A 24 10.78 9.01 38.40
CA TRP A 24 9.46 8.49 38.09
C TRP A 24 8.57 8.33 39.32
N LYS A 25 9.13 8.12 40.53
CA LYS A 25 8.33 7.98 41.76
C LYS A 25 7.72 9.32 42.16
N GLU A 26 8.47 10.41 41.98
CA GLU A 26 7.98 11.76 42.30
C GLU A 26 7.03 12.28 41.21
N GLU A 27 7.28 11.94 39.94
CA GLU A 27 6.36 12.20 38.84
C GLU A 27 5.05 11.41 39.00
N ILE A 28 5.11 10.13 39.37
CA ILE A 28 3.91 9.32 39.69
C ILE A 28 3.17 9.89 40.90
N LYS A 29 3.86 10.42 41.90
CA LYS A 29 3.24 11.04 43.08
C LYS A 29 2.48 12.32 42.68
N ASN A 30 3.10 13.18 41.87
CA ASN A 30 2.45 14.39 41.34
C ASN A 30 1.25 14.05 40.43
N LEU A 31 1.39 13.07 39.54
CA LEU A 31 0.28 12.58 38.71
C LEU A 31 -0.86 11.99 39.53
N LYS A 32 -0.56 11.26 40.61
CA LYS A 32 -1.58 10.73 41.53
C LYS A 32 -2.33 11.84 42.26
N GLU A 33 -1.63 12.89 42.69
CA GLU A 33 -2.23 14.06 43.33
C GLU A 33 -3.14 14.82 42.35
N GLN A 34 -2.72 15.01 41.10
CA GLN A 34 -3.55 15.61 40.05
C GLN A 34 -4.78 14.76 39.68
N VAL A 35 -4.63 13.43 39.57
CA VAL A 35 -5.75 12.51 39.29
C VAL A 35 -6.76 12.50 40.45
N ALA A 36 -6.30 12.61 41.70
CA ALA A 36 -7.18 12.70 42.86
C ALA A 36 -8.01 14.00 42.85
N LEU A 37 -7.40 15.14 42.48
CA LEU A 37 -8.10 16.41 42.31
C LEU A 37 -9.15 16.34 41.19
N ASN A 38 -8.79 15.81 40.01
CA ASN A 38 -9.72 15.66 38.89
C ASN A 38 -10.92 14.76 39.25
N SER A 39 -10.68 13.71 40.03
CA SER A 39 -11.74 12.83 40.52
C SER A 39 -12.71 13.54 41.48
N GLN A 40 -12.22 14.45 42.33
CA GLN A 40 -13.10 15.27 43.18
C GLN A 40 -13.93 16.26 42.35
N LEU A 41 -13.33 16.86 41.32
CA LEU A 41 -14.02 17.78 40.40
C LEU A 41 -15.18 17.08 39.68
N ILE A 42 -14.94 15.87 39.15
CA ILE A 42 -15.96 15.06 38.48
C ILE A 42 -17.09 14.68 39.44
N LYS A 43 -16.79 14.32 40.69
CA LYS A 43 -17.83 14.01 41.70
C LYS A 43 -18.71 15.22 42.01
N LYS A 44 -18.13 16.42 42.12
CA LYS A 44 -18.91 17.66 42.36
C LYS A 44 -19.83 18.00 41.18
N LEU A 45 -19.34 17.84 39.95
CA LEU A 45 -20.15 18.01 38.74
C LEU A 45 -21.30 16.99 38.64
N GLN A 46 -21.07 15.75 39.10
CA GLN A 46 -22.11 14.71 39.13
C GLN A 46 -23.16 14.93 40.22
N SER A 47 -22.88 15.74 41.25
CA SER A 47 -23.84 16.11 42.31
C SER A 47 -24.65 17.38 41.99
N ASN A 48 -24.66 17.84 40.74
CA ASN A 48 -25.31 19.09 40.29
C ASN A 48 -24.78 20.37 40.96
N ILE A 49 -23.56 20.32 41.51
CA ILE A 49 -22.84 21.50 42.00
C ILE A 49 -22.07 22.07 40.81
N TYR A 50 -22.28 23.35 40.50
CA TYR A 50 -21.68 23.99 39.33
C TYR A 50 -20.66 25.05 39.74
N ILE A 51 -19.74 25.36 38.83
CA ILE A 51 -18.70 26.37 39.06
C ILE A 51 -19.35 27.75 39.05
N THR A 52 -19.08 28.54 40.09
CA THR A 52 -19.57 29.91 40.22
C THR A 52 -18.52 30.94 39.85
N ASP A 53 -17.23 30.65 40.06
CA ASP A 53 -16.12 31.54 39.71
C ASP A 53 -14.79 30.80 39.47
N ILE A 54 -13.91 31.39 38.67
CA ILE A 54 -12.52 30.95 38.51
C ILE A 54 -11.61 32.17 38.66
N THR A 55 -10.86 32.23 39.74
CA THR A 55 -9.93 33.33 40.01
C THR A 55 -8.49 32.89 39.75
N ASN A 56 -7.79 33.61 38.89
CA ASN A 56 -6.37 33.38 38.60
C ASN A 56 -5.51 34.26 39.51
N ASN A 57 -4.50 33.69 40.16
CA ASN A 57 -3.41 34.44 40.78
C ASN A 57 -2.08 34.09 40.06
N SER A 58 -0.96 34.72 40.41
CA SER A 58 0.29 34.57 39.63
C SER A 58 0.79 33.12 39.52
N GLU A 59 0.40 32.23 40.43
CA GLU A 59 0.95 30.88 40.54
C GLU A 59 -0.13 29.79 40.66
N ASP A 60 -1.42 30.11 40.74
CA ASP A 60 -2.51 29.14 40.91
C ASP A 60 -3.83 29.62 40.26
N TYR A 61 -4.72 28.68 39.95
CA TYR A 61 -6.15 28.93 39.75
C TYR A 61 -6.96 28.43 40.94
N ILE A 62 -7.88 29.27 41.42
CA ILE A 62 -8.87 28.91 42.44
C ILE A 62 -10.23 28.78 41.75
N ILE A 63 -10.84 27.58 41.83
CA ILE A 63 -12.15 27.27 41.25
C ILE A 63 -13.16 27.19 42.38
N SER A 64 -14.19 28.05 42.34
CA SER A 64 -15.26 28.13 43.35
C SER A 64 -16.56 27.48 42.85
N PHE A 65 -17.29 26.85 43.75
CA PHE A 65 -18.49 26.07 43.45
C PHE A 65 -19.76 26.66 44.08
N SER A 66 -20.93 26.26 43.58
CA SER A 66 -22.25 26.76 44.00
C SER A 66 -22.68 26.36 45.42
N ASP A 67 -21.85 25.57 46.13
CA ASP A 67 -22.01 25.19 47.53
C ASP A 67 -21.04 25.94 48.46
N ASP A 68 -20.45 27.03 47.97
CA ASP A 68 -19.46 27.88 48.64
C ASP A 68 -18.10 27.20 48.93
N THR A 69 -17.84 26.02 48.37
CA THR A 69 -16.52 25.36 48.46
C THR A 69 -15.61 25.74 47.29
N SER A 70 -14.28 25.56 47.45
CA SER A 70 -13.29 25.83 46.40
C SER A 70 -12.17 24.79 46.31
N ILE A 71 -11.45 24.77 45.17
CA ILE A 71 -10.26 23.94 44.91
C ILE A 71 -9.18 24.82 44.27
N THR A 72 -7.91 24.64 44.69
CA THR A 72 -6.74 25.36 44.15
C THR A 72 -5.87 24.42 43.30
N ILE A 73 -5.39 24.89 42.14
CA ILE A 73 -4.46 24.18 41.24
C ILE A 73 -3.27 25.08 40.87
N THR A 74 -2.04 24.54 40.88
CA THR A 74 -0.81 25.31 40.62
C THR A 74 -0.45 25.45 39.14
N ASN A 75 -0.01 26.64 38.77
CA ASN A 75 0.33 27.12 37.44
C ASN A 75 1.86 27.04 37.18
N GLY A 76 2.29 26.01 36.45
CA GLY A 76 3.47 26.03 35.56
C GLY A 76 4.85 26.44 36.11
N TYR A 77 5.42 25.72 37.08
CA TYR A 77 6.86 25.86 37.43
C TYR A 77 7.77 25.43 36.26
N VAL A 78 8.74 26.28 35.87
CA VAL A 78 9.76 25.99 34.84
C VAL A 78 11.16 26.13 35.45
N PRO A 79 11.96 25.06 35.57
CA PRO A 79 13.30 25.10 36.18
C PRO A 79 14.33 25.78 35.28
N ILE A 80 15.37 26.38 35.88
CA ILE A 80 16.48 27.03 35.16
C ILE A 80 17.62 26.02 34.96
N ILE A 81 17.94 25.73 33.70
CA ILE A 81 18.99 24.78 33.33
C ILE A 81 20.19 25.55 32.76
N THR A 82 21.39 25.27 33.26
CA THR A 82 22.66 25.87 32.81
C THR A 82 23.73 24.80 32.58
N ILE A 83 24.82 25.15 31.91
CA ILE A 83 26.02 24.29 31.81
C ILE A 83 27.04 24.84 32.80
N GLY A 84 27.49 24.02 33.75
CA GLY A 84 28.50 24.43 34.72
C GLY A 84 29.91 24.38 34.15
N GLU A 85 30.85 25.02 34.84
CA GLU A 85 32.24 25.18 34.38
C GLU A 85 32.99 23.84 34.17
N ASN A 86 32.49 22.75 34.74
CA ASN A 86 33.02 21.39 34.56
C ASN A 86 32.44 20.64 33.35
N GLY A 87 31.59 21.28 32.54
CA GLY A 87 31.00 20.69 31.34
C GLY A 87 29.80 19.77 31.60
N ASN A 88 29.22 19.81 32.81
CA ASN A 88 28.01 19.07 33.14
C ASN A 88 26.77 19.96 33.14
N TRP A 89 25.61 19.37 32.88
CA TRP A 89 24.33 20.05 33.08
C TRP A 89 24.10 20.40 34.56
N HIS A 90 23.57 21.59 34.83
CA HIS A 90 23.14 22.05 36.14
C HIS A 90 21.66 22.44 36.09
N VAL A 91 20.89 22.10 37.12
CA VAL A 91 19.47 22.48 37.23
C VAL A 91 19.28 23.23 38.55
N ASP A 92 18.77 24.46 38.44
CA ASP A 92 18.62 25.43 39.54
C ASP A 92 19.92 25.63 40.34
N GLY A 93 21.06 25.61 39.63
CA GLY A 93 22.40 25.80 40.20
C GLY A 93 23.04 24.54 40.80
N LEU A 94 22.36 23.38 40.78
CA LEU A 94 22.90 22.12 41.28
C LEU A 94 23.49 21.27 40.13
N ASP A 95 24.75 20.84 40.28
CA ASP A 95 25.43 19.98 39.31
C ASP A 95 24.79 18.59 39.23
N THR A 96 24.44 18.14 38.03
CA THR A 96 23.80 16.85 37.79
C THR A 96 24.79 15.68 37.64
N GLY A 97 26.09 15.96 37.45
CA GLY A 97 27.11 14.96 37.18
C GLY A 97 27.02 14.31 35.78
N LYS A 98 26.20 14.87 34.87
CA LYS A 98 26.03 14.38 33.49
C LYS A 98 26.73 15.31 32.50
N PRO A 99 27.68 14.78 31.68
CA PRO A 99 28.39 15.60 30.69
C PRO A 99 27.43 16.12 29.63
N SER A 100 27.62 17.37 29.21
CA SER A 100 26.71 18.06 28.30
C SER A 100 26.91 17.72 26.82
N GLN A 101 27.80 16.78 26.47
CA GLN A 101 28.08 16.29 25.11
C GLN A 101 28.38 14.77 25.13
N GLY A 102 28.07 14.04 24.05
CA GLY A 102 28.12 12.57 23.97
C GLY A 102 29.17 11.99 23.01
N GLU A 103 29.81 10.88 23.40
CA GLU A 103 30.82 10.16 22.62
C GLU A 103 30.18 9.14 21.62
N ASN A 104 30.31 9.40 20.31
CA ASN A 104 30.16 8.47 19.17
C ASN A 104 28.73 8.02 18.78
N GLY A 105 28.16 8.64 17.72
CA GLY A 105 26.91 8.22 17.06
C GLY A 105 27.14 7.36 15.81
N SER A 106 26.49 6.19 15.74
CA SER A 106 26.32 5.41 14.50
C SER A 106 24.96 5.73 13.88
N VAL A 107 24.93 5.90 12.55
CA VAL A 107 23.71 6.21 11.78
C VAL A 107 22.83 4.97 11.63
N PRO A 108 21.52 5.03 11.94
CA PRO A 108 20.61 3.90 11.72
C PRO A 108 20.32 3.72 10.22
N LYS A 109 20.30 2.47 9.76
CA LYS A 109 19.98 2.09 8.38
C LYS A 109 18.46 1.94 8.23
N ILE A 110 17.86 2.75 7.37
CA ILE A 110 16.41 2.70 7.10
C ILE A 110 16.18 2.08 5.71
N GLU A 111 15.30 1.08 5.62
CA GLU A 111 14.98 0.38 4.37
C GLU A 111 13.49 -0.02 4.27
N ILE A 112 13.01 -0.33 3.07
CA ILE A 112 11.67 -0.89 2.86
C ILE A 112 11.81 -2.41 2.76
N GLY A 113 11.18 -3.14 3.68
CA GLY A 113 11.21 -4.59 3.67
C GLY A 113 10.38 -5.19 2.53
N GLU A 114 10.64 -6.44 2.17
CA GLU A 114 9.92 -7.16 1.11
C GLU A 114 8.40 -7.27 1.36
N ASN A 115 7.98 -7.14 2.62
CA ASN A 115 6.58 -7.11 3.03
C ASN A 115 5.90 -5.73 2.84
N GLY A 116 6.65 -4.72 2.40
CA GLY A 116 6.17 -3.37 2.15
C GLY A 116 6.08 -2.49 3.40
N ASN A 117 6.67 -2.89 4.54
CA ASN A 117 6.77 -2.06 5.75
C ASN A 117 8.10 -1.31 5.82
N TRP A 118 8.17 -0.29 6.67
CA TRP A 118 9.43 0.35 7.04
C TRP A 118 10.26 -0.52 7.98
N TYR A 119 11.57 -0.58 7.73
CA TYR A 119 12.56 -1.25 8.56
C TYR A 119 13.59 -0.24 9.06
N ILE A 120 13.95 -0.32 10.34
CA ILE A 120 15.02 0.47 10.95
C ILE A 120 16.02 -0.51 11.55
N ASP A 121 17.27 -0.46 11.09
CA ASP A 121 18.35 -1.37 11.44
C ASP A 121 17.97 -2.86 11.30
N GLY A 122 17.19 -3.16 10.25
CA GLY A 122 16.72 -4.52 9.97
C GLY A 122 15.52 -4.98 10.82
N VAL A 123 14.94 -4.10 11.65
CA VAL A 123 13.74 -4.38 12.45
C VAL A 123 12.50 -3.83 11.74
N ASP A 124 11.53 -4.70 11.47
CA ASP A 124 10.21 -4.33 10.93
C ASP A 124 9.44 -3.47 11.93
N THR A 125 8.95 -2.31 11.47
CA THR A 125 8.15 -1.40 12.29
C THR A 125 6.66 -1.76 12.34
N GLU A 126 6.22 -2.76 11.55
CA GLU A 126 4.81 -3.10 11.29
C GLU A 126 4.00 -1.97 10.64
N ARG A 127 4.66 -0.87 10.24
CA ARG A 127 4.05 0.27 9.59
C ARG A 127 4.22 0.15 8.07
N PRO A 128 3.12 0.14 7.29
CA PRO A 128 3.22 0.07 5.84
C PRO A 128 3.93 1.31 5.28
N SER A 129 4.88 1.09 4.37
CA SER A 129 5.63 2.13 3.65
C SER A 129 4.78 2.88 2.61
N ARG A 130 3.51 2.51 2.44
CA ARG A 130 2.58 3.07 1.46
C ARG A 130 1.30 3.53 2.14
N GLY A 131 0.88 4.76 1.85
CA GLY A 131 -0.47 5.23 2.15
C GLY A 131 -1.50 4.71 1.13
N ARG A 132 -2.80 4.88 1.43
CA ARG A 132 -3.93 4.45 0.56
C ARG A 132 -3.86 5.01 -0.88
N ASN A 133 -3.13 6.12 -1.07
CA ASN A 133 -2.98 6.82 -2.36
C ASN A 133 -1.61 6.58 -3.02
N GLY A 134 -0.81 5.62 -2.54
CA GLY A 134 0.46 5.23 -3.19
C GLY A 134 1.61 6.24 -3.12
N TYR A 135 1.44 7.36 -2.41
CA TYR A 135 2.52 8.33 -2.18
C TYR A 135 3.58 7.73 -1.25
N ILE A 136 4.83 7.79 -1.69
CA ILE A 136 6.02 7.46 -0.90
C ILE A 136 6.83 8.77 -0.82
N PRO A 137 6.96 9.38 0.37
CA PRO A 137 7.80 10.56 0.52
C PRO A 137 9.26 10.18 0.27
N LYS A 138 9.95 10.93 -0.58
CA LYS A 138 11.39 10.79 -0.80
C LYS A 138 12.11 11.46 0.36
N MET A 139 12.86 10.70 1.14
CA MET A 139 13.72 11.23 2.18
C MET A 139 15.18 11.15 1.74
N GLU A 140 15.92 12.25 1.90
CA GLU A 140 17.35 12.32 1.60
C GLU A 140 18.07 13.28 2.55
N ILE A 141 19.40 13.21 2.61
CA ILE A 141 20.21 14.15 3.39
C ILE A 141 20.70 15.23 2.43
N GLY A 142 20.34 16.48 2.70
CA GLY A 142 20.78 17.63 1.92
C GLY A 142 22.27 17.89 2.07
N GLN A 143 22.84 18.67 1.16
CA GLN A 143 24.26 19.06 1.25
C GLN A 143 24.60 19.87 2.51
N ASN A 144 23.59 20.45 3.16
CA ASN A 144 23.69 21.16 4.44
C ASN A 144 23.59 20.23 5.66
N GLY A 145 23.47 18.90 5.47
CA GLY A 145 23.38 17.93 6.55
C GLY A 145 21.97 17.71 7.09
N ASN A 146 20.96 18.44 6.62
CA ASN A 146 19.59 18.31 7.10
C ASN A 146 18.82 17.18 6.40
N TRP A 147 17.74 16.72 7.04
CA TRP A 147 16.72 15.91 6.39
C TRP A 147 15.97 16.73 5.35
N PHE A 148 15.88 16.20 4.14
CA PHE A 148 15.02 16.69 3.07
C PHE A 148 13.89 15.69 2.87
N ILE A 149 12.66 16.20 2.83
CA ILE A 149 11.46 15.41 2.56
C ILE A 149 10.81 15.99 1.31
N ASP A 150 10.81 15.20 0.24
CA ASP A 150 10.31 15.58 -1.09
C ASP A 150 10.94 16.88 -1.62
N GLY A 151 12.24 17.06 -1.33
CA GLY A 151 13.01 18.24 -1.72
C GLY A 151 12.78 19.47 -0.83
N MET A 152 11.93 19.38 0.20
CA MET A 152 11.78 20.42 1.22
C MET A 152 12.78 20.18 2.35
N ASP A 153 13.62 21.18 2.62
CA ASP A 153 14.51 21.17 3.79
C ASP A 153 13.68 21.23 5.07
N SER A 154 13.86 20.25 5.96
CA SER A 154 13.19 20.23 7.25
C SER A 154 13.78 21.20 8.27
N GLY A 155 15.00 21.69 8.05
CA GLY A 155 15.79 22.39 9.06
C GLY A 155 16.37 21.45 10.13
N GLN A 156 16.12 20.14 10.02
CA GLN A 156 16.45 19.15 11.04
C GLN A 156 17.72 18.39 10.66
N ASN A 157 18.68 18.38 11.57
CA ASN A 157 20.00 17.80 11.29
C ASN A 157 19.90 16.27 11.21
N ALA A 158 20.35 15.71 10.08
CA ALA A 158 20.36 14.27 9.83
C ALA A 158 21.68 13.60 10.25
N GLN A 159 22.70 14.39 10.63
CA GLN A 159 24.03 13.91 10.98
C GLN A 159 24.65 14.73 12.15
N GLY A 160 25.42 14.10 13.05
CA GLY A 160 26.14 14.80 14.14
C GLY A 160 25.65 14.47 15.56
N GLU A 161 26.16 15.14 16.59
CA GLU A 161 25.91 14.81 18.02
C GLU A 161 24.48 15.09 18.50
N SER A 162 23.66 15.79 17.70
CA SER A 162 22.25 16.07 17.98
C SER A 162 21.40 15.71 16.76
N VAL A 163 21.41 14.44 16.36
CA VAL A 163 20.56 13.95 15.27
C VAL A 163 19.10 13.93 15.73
N THR A 164 18.27 14.67 15.02
CA THR A 164 16.82 14.56 15.08
C THR A 164 16.36 13.44 14.16
N PHE A 165 15.61 12.49 14.71
CA PHE A 165 15.07 11.36 13.95
C PHE A 165 13.54 11.39 13.95
N LEU A 166 12.94 10.77 12.94
CA LEU A 166 11.49 10.72 12.78
C LEU A 166 10.86 9.86 13.89
N THR A 167 9.95 10.44 14.67
CA THR A 167 9.22 9.71 15.74
C THR A 167 7.84 9.28 15.29
N SER A 168 7.17 10.09 14.46
CA SER A 168 5.86 9.72 13.94
C SER A 168 5.54 10.39 12.60
N LEU A 169 4.65 9.72 11.87
CA LEU A 169 4.07 10.17 10.62
C LEU A 169 2.55 10.00 10.74
N TYR A 170 1.79 11.04 10.42
CA TYR A 170 0.34 10.91 10.33
C TYR A 170 -0.25 11.72 9.18
N ASN A 171 -1.42 11.27 8.70
CA ASN A 171 -2.20 11.99 7.71
C ASN A 171 -2.93 13.13 8.41
N LEU A 172 -2.65 14.37 8.02
CA LEU A 172 -3.42 15.51 8.49
C LEU A 172 -4.79 15.54 7.81
N ASP A 173 -4.79 15.39 6.49
CA ASP A 173 -5.98 15.38 5.64
C ASP A 173 -5.74 14.56 4.36
N SER A 174 -6.57 14.74 3.33
CA SER A 174 -6.40 14.08 2.03
C SER A 174 -5.14 14.50 1.28
N GLU A 175 -4.63 15.72 1.49
CA GLU A 175 -3.56 16.38 0.73
C GLU A 175 -2.25 16.56 1.48
N LYS A 176 -2.21 16.36 2.80
CA LYS A 176 -1.03 16.66 3.62
C LYS A 176 -0.60 15.54 4.56
N LEU A 177 0.72 15.39 4.70
CA LEU A 177 1.37 14.55 5.72
C LEU A 177 2.11 15.45 6.72
N VAL A 178 2.14 15.02 7.98
CA VAL A 178 2.96 15.65 9.01
C VAL A 178 3.99 14.66 9.50
N PHE A 179 5.26 15.07 9.45
CA PHE A 179 6.38 14.34 10.04
C PHE A 179 6.70 15.00 11.37
N ILE A 180 6.78 14.22 12.45
CA ILE A 180 7.18 14.69 13.78
C ILE A 180 8.56 14.13 14.09
N PHE A 181 9.46 14.99 14.54
CA PHE A 181 10.83 14.62 14.89
C PHE A 181 10.99 14.39 16.40
N SER A 182 12.13 13.83 16.80
CA SER A 182 12.47 13.50 18.18
C SER A 182 12.63 14.70 19.10
N ASP A 183 12.79 15.90 18.55
CA ASP A 183 12.81 17.18 19.26
C ASP A 183 11.41 17.80 19.43
N GLY A 184 10.36 17.13 18.94
CA GLY A 184 8.97 17.62 18.97
C GLY A 184 8.62 18.59 17.85
N SER A 185 9.57 18.96 16.98
CA SER A 185 9.29 19.76 15.79
C SER A 185 8.52 18.96 14.75
N SER A 186 7.88 19.67 13.81
CA SER A 186 7.16 19.03 12.70
C SER A 186 7.31 19.77 11.38
N ILE A 187 7.16 19.02 10.29
CA ILE A 187 7.07 19.55 8.93
C ILE A 187 5.83 19.00 8.25
N GLU A 188 5.03 19.92 7.69
CA GLU A 188 3.91 19.59 6.81
C GLU A 188 4.41 19.51 5.37
N VAL A 189 4.17 18.37 4.74
CA VAL A 189 4.46 18.17 3.32
C VAL A 189 3.17 17.93 2.57
N LYS A 190 2.97 18.68 1.48
CA LYS A 190 1.87 18.39 0.55
C LYS A 190 2.15 17.05 -0.09
N LYS A 191 1.24 16.09 0.07
CA LYS A 191 1.26 14.84 -0.68
C LYS A 191 1.28 15.21 -2.16
N GLN A 192 2.28 14.74 -2.91
CA GLN A 192 2.06 14.58 -4.35
C GLN A 192 1.10 13.41 -4.50
N ILE A 193 -0.20 13.71 -4.41
CA ILE A 193 -1.23 12.76 -4.78
C ILE A 193 -1.08 12.57 -6.28
N ARG A 194 -0.42 11.48 -6.66
CA ARG A 194 -0.38 11.09 -8.05
C ARG A 194 -1.73 10.51 -8.39
N GLU A 195 -2.33 11.04 -9.44
CA GLU A 195 -3.56 10.47 -9.96
C GLU A 195 -3.27 9.06 -10.51
N ILE A 196 -3.95 8.06 -9.96
CA ILE A 196 -3.64 6.66 -10.24
C ILE A 196 -4.43 6.19 -11.46
N ILE A 197 -3.72 5.70 -12.47
CA ILE A 197 -4.31 5.02 -13.64
C ILE A 197 -3.98 3.54 -13.56
N VAL A 198 -4.98 2.66 -13.55
CA VAL A 198 -4.73 1.20 -13.46
C VAL A 198 -5.06 0.51 -14.77
N CYS A 199 -4.08 -0.22 -15.30
CA CYS A 199 -4.20 -1.01 -16.52
C CYS A 199 -4.51 -2.47 -16.16
N TRP A 200 -5.75 -2.90 -16.38
CA TRP A 200 -6.23 -4.26 -16.15
C TRP A 200 -6.18 -5.08 -17.42
N GLY A 201 -5.54 -6.24 -17.37
CA GLY A 201 -5.54 -7.13 -18.53
C GLY A 201 -4.81 -8.45 -18.35
N ASP A 202 -4.70 -9.14 -19.47
CA ASP A 202 -3.96 -10.38 -19.61
C ASP A 202 -2.48 -10.11 -20.02
N SER A 203 -1.88 -10.99 -20.82
CA SER A 203 -0.49 -10.86 -21.29
C SER A 203 -0.29 -9.64 -22.17
N LEU A 204 -1.33 -9.19 -22.90
CA LEU A 204 -1.26 -7.98 -23.71
C LEU A 204 -1.07 -6.73 -22.83
N THR A 205 -1.59 -6.75 -21.60
CA THR A 205 -1.33 -5.69 -20.61
C THR A 205 -0.04 -5.92 -19.85
N ALA A 206 0.24 -7.16 -19.44
CA ALA A 206 1.45 -7.48 -18.69
C ALA A 206 2.72 -7.10 -19.47
N GLY A 207 2.68 -7.22 -20.80
CA GLY A 207 3.75 -6.91 -21.74
C GLY A 207 4.87 -7.95 -21.72
N GLY A 208 5.19 -8.52 -22.88
CA GLY A 208 6.12 -9.66 -23.06
C GLY A 208 7.62 -9.39 -22.85
N GLY A 209 7.99 -8.40 -22.04
CA GLY A 209 9.38 -7.99 -21.79
C GLY A 209 9.85 -6.87 -22.72
N LYS A 210 10.18 -5.72 -22.11
CA LYS A 210 10.55 -4.40 -22.67
C LYS A 210 9.42 -3.65 -23.40
N ASN A 211 9.26 -2.36 -23.03
CA ASN A 211 8.34 -1.36 -23.58
C ASN A 211 6.86 -1.75 -23.57
N LYS A 212 6.25 -1.78 -22.38
CA LYS A 212 4.80 -2.00 -22.20
C LYS A 212 4.04 -0.71 -22.48
N TYR A 213 2.81 -0.78 -23.00
CA TYR A 213 2.01 0.42 -23.25
C TYR A 213 1.79 1.27 -21.99
N SER A 214 1.77 0.64 -20.80
CA SER A 214 1.66 1.34 -19.52
C SER A 214 2.85 2.26 -19.26
N ASP A 215 4.05 1.83 -19.63
CA ASP A 215 5.29 2.56 -19.38
C ASP A 215 5.40 3.73 -20.35
N ILE A 216 4.98 3.52 -21.60
CA ILE A 216 4.87 4.58 -22.61
C ILE A 216 3.83 5.63 -22.17
N LEU A 217 2.66 5.19 -21.72
CA LEU A 217 1.64 6.11 -21.19
C LEU A 217 2.18 6.91 -20.00
N GLN A 218 2.84 6.25 -19.04
CA GLN A 218 3.47 6.91 -17.88
C GLN A 218 4.45 8.01 -18.31
N ASN A 219 5.28 7.73 -19.32
CA ASN A 219 6.25 8.70 -19.83
C ASN A 219 5.58 9.91 -20.51
N LEU A 220 4.45 9.71 -21.19
CA LEU A 220 3.71 10.77 -21.87
C LEU A 220 2.94 11.69 -20.92
N ILE A 221 2.36 11.14 -19.85
CA ILE A 221 1.54 11.91 -18.89
C ILE A 221 2.37 12.53 -17.75
N GLY A 222 3.60 12.08 -17.54
CA GLY A 222 4.51 12.66 -16.56
C GLY A 222 4.25 12.23 -15.11
N SER A 223 4.93 12.89 -14.17
CA SER A 223 5.04 12.48 -12.76
C SER A 223 3.82 12.77 -11.90
N ASP A 224 2.87 13.57 -12.39
CA ASP A 224 1.62 13.88 -11.69
C ASP A 224 0.66 12.68 -11.66
N TYR A 225 0.97 11.64 -12.45
CA TYR A 225 0.22 10.40 -12.53
C TYR A 225 1.09 9.20 -12.16
N ASN A 226 0.42 8.14 -11.71
CA ASN A 226 1.03 6.83 -11.49
C ASN A 226 0.26 5.77 -12.29
N VAL A 227 0.88 5.25 -13.34
CA VAL A 227 0.31 4.19 -14.18
C VAL A 227 0.71 2.83 -13.62
N ILE A 228 -0.27 2.11 -13.11
CA ILE A 228 -0.08 0.79 -12.52
C ILE A 228 -0.41 -0.27 -13.57
N ASN A 229 0.59 -1.06 -13.94
CA ASN A 229 0.38 -2.25 -14.74
C ASN A 229 -0.13 -3.39 -13.86
N ALA A 230 -1.44 -3.66 -13.93
CA ALA A 230 -2.08 -4.79 -13.30
C ALA A 230 -2.37 -5.90 -14.32
N GLY A 231 -1.50 -6.09 -15.33
CA GLY A 231 -1.61 -7.18 -16.30
C GLY A 231 -1.04 -8.50 -15.77
N VAL A 232 -1.73 -9.60 -16.03
CA VAL A 232 -1.26 -10.95 -15.68
C VAL A 232 -1.37 -11.87 -16.88
N GLY A 233 -0.23 -12.33 -17.37
CA GLY A 233 -0.17 -13.19 -18.56
C GLY A 233 -0.81 -14.56 -18.32
N GLY A 234 -1.72 -14.96 -19.22
CA GLY A 234 -2.41 -16.25 -19.19
C GLY A 234 -3.78 -16.23 -18.48
N GLU A 235 -4.15 -15.14 -17.79
CA GLU A 235 -5.47 -15.02 -17.19
C GLU A 235 -6.55 -14.69 -18.23
N ASN A 236 -7.75 -15.21 -18.02
CA ASN A 236 -8.93 -14.91 -18.83
C ASN A 236 -9.74 -13.75 -18.24
N SER A 237 -10.76 -13.27 -18.97
CA SER A 237 -11.54 -12.09 -18.55
C SER A 237 -12.20 -12.24 -17.18
N LEU A 238 -12.76 -13.40 -16.86
CA LEU A 238 -13.39 -13.66 -15.55
C LEU A 238 -12.37 -13.63 -14.40
N THR A 239 -11.19 -14.22 -14.58
CA THR A 239 -10.14 -14.20 -13.55
C THR A 239 -9.64 -12.77 -13.30
N ILE A 240 -9.48 -11.99 -14.37
CA ILE A 240 -9.08 -10.58 -14.29
C ILE A 240 -10.16 -9.75 -13.60
N ALA A 241 -11.43 -9.92 -13.98
CA ALA A 241 -12.56 -9.24 -13.35
C ALA A 241 -12.70 -9.63 -11.87
N ALA A 242 -12.34 -10.86 -11.51
CA ALA A 242 -12.40 -11.34 -10.15
C ALA A 242 -11.28 -10.83 -9.25
N ARG A 243 -10.05 -10.72 -9.76
CA ARG A 243 -8.99 -10.05 -8.98
C ARG A 243 -9.22 -8.55 -8.88
N GLN A 244 -9.78 -7.90 -9.90
CA GLN A 244 -10.10 -6.47 -9.87
C GLN A 244 -11.25 -6.16 -8.90
N GLY A 245 -12.30 -6.98 -8.91
CA GLY A 245 -13.42 -6.91 -7.98
C GLY A 245 -14.80 -6.72 -8.58
N GLY A 246 -14.89 -6.38 -9.87
CA GLY A 246 -16.18 -6.29 -10.58
C GLY A 246 -16.95 -7.61 -10.59
N ILE A 247 -16.25 -8.74 -10.55
CA ILE A 247 -16.83 -10.08 -10.50
C ILE A 247 -16.13 -10.89 -9.41
N PRO A 248 -16.40 -10.66 -8.11
CA PRO A 248 -15.60 -11.25 -7.04
C PRO A 248 -15.53 -12.79 -7.12
N MET A 249 -14.39 -13.35 -6.71
CA MET A 249 -14.24 -14.79 -6.53
C MET A 249 -14.57 -15.22 -5.10
N TYR A 250 -15.06 -16.43 -4.93
CA TYR A 250 -15.47 -16.99 -3.64
C TYR A 250 -15.03 -18.45 -3.48
N LEU A 251 -15.07 -18.95 -2.24
CA LEU A 251 -14.78 -20.35 -1.91
C LEU A 251 -15.98 -21.26 -2.17
N SER A 252 -15.86 -22.26 -3.04
CA SER A 252 -16.99 -23.14 -3.39
C SER A 252 -17.34 -24.20 -2.34
N LYS A 253 -16.43 -24.44 -1.40
CA LYS A 253 -16.49 -25.39 -0.28
C LYS A 253 -15.92 -24.75 0.97
N ASP A 254 -16.36 -25.26 2.12
CA ASP A 254 -15.80 -24.87 3.42
C ASP A 254 -14.30 -25.21 3.48
N LEU A 255 -13.53 -24.36 4.17
CA LEU A 255 -12.14 -24.62 4.53
C LEU A 255 -12.00 -24.74 6.04
N ASN A 256 -11.08 -25.59 6.48
CA ASN A 256 -10.74 -25.78 7.88
C ASN A 256 -9.22 -25.63 8.03
N PHE A 257 -8.78 -24.68 8.85
CA PHE A 257 -7.42 -24.60 9.36
C PHE A 257 -7.38 -25.27 10.73
N PRO A 258 -6.75 -26.44 10.87
CA PRO A 258 -6.53 -27.04 12.18
C PRO A 258 -5.63 -26.16 13.05
N GLN A 259 -5.77 -26.28 14.37
CA GLN A 259 -4.85 -25.66 15.33
C GLN A 259 -3.39 -26.00 14.99
N GLY A 260 -2.51 -24.99 14.98
CA GLY A 260 -1.08 -25.12 14.70
C GLY A 260 -0.71 -25.29 13.23
N ILE A 261 -1.67 -25.38 12.30
CA ILE A 261 -1.41 -25.53 10.86
C ILE A 261 -1.57 -24.18 10.18
N ASN A 262 -0.49 -23.59 9.68
CA ASN A 262 -0.51 -22.24 9.11
C ASN A 262 -0.74 -22.20 7.59
N GLU A 263 -0.83 -23.35 6.91
CA GLU A 263 -1.09 -23.46 5.48
C GLU A 263 -1.92 -24.70 5.15
N ILE A 264 -2.97 -24.54 4.34
CA ILE A 264 -3.87 -25.62 3.89
C ILE A 264 -4.08 -25.60 2.38
N ILE A 265 -4.52 -26.72 1.82
CA ILE A 265 -4.94 -26.80 0.41
C ILE A 265 -6.35 -26.24 0.26
N VAL A 266 -6.54 -25.36 -0.71
CA VAL A 266 -7.83 -24.77 -1.10
C VAL A 266 -8.51 -25.64 -2.13
N GLY A 267 -7.80 -25.98 -3.21
CA GLY A 267 -8.29 -26.80 -4.31
C GLY A 267 -7.20 -27.06 -5.35
N ASN A 268 -7.37 -28.08 -6.19
CA ASN A 268 -6.40 -28.45 -7.22
C ASN A 268 -6.84 -27.99 -8.61
N PHE A 269 -5.98 -28.19 -9.62
CA PHE A 269 -6.31 -27.83 -10.99
C PHE A 269 -7.63 -28.46 -11.47
N SER A 270 -7.85 -29.76 -11.27
CA SER A 270 -9.05 -30.46 -11.74
C SER A 270 -10.32 -30.15 -10.94
N GLN A 271 -10.17 -29.80 -9.66
CA GLN A 271 -11.25 -29.52 -8.73
C GLN A 271 -10.98 -28.18 -8.00
N PRO A 272 -11.13 -27.05 -8.71
CA PRO A 272 -10.90 -25.74 -8.12
C PRO A 272 -11.95 -25.45 -7.06
N ASN A 273 -11.52 -24.88 -5.93
CA ASN A 273 -12.39 -24.40 -4.87
C ASN A 273 -12.55 -22.87 -4.91
N ILE A 274 -12.15 -22.24 -6.02
CA ILE A 274 -12.25 -20.80 -6.23
C ILE A 274 -13.11 -20.61 -7.47
N GLN A 275 -14.27 -19.97 -7.28
CA GLN A 275 -15.27 -19.79 -8.33
C GLN A 275 -15.71 -18.33 -8.42
N SER A 276 -16.22 -17.98 -9.59
CA SER A 276 -16.77 -16.67 -9.96
C SER A 276 -18.16 -16.48 -9.35
N LEU A 277 -18.42 -15.38 -8.66
CA LEU A 277 -19.79 -15.05 -8.22
C LEU A 277 -20.76 -14.77 -9.38
N TYR A 278 -20.25 -14.58 -10.60
CA TYR A 278 -21.09 -14.25 -11.75
C TYR A 278 -21.81 -15.47 -12.32
N ASP A 279 -21.15 -16.63 -12.36
CA ASP A 279 -21.61 -17.80 -13.10
C ASP A 279 -21.12 -19.14 -12.52
N ASP A 280 -20.52 -19.13 -11.32
CA ASP A 280 -19.90 -20.29 -10.67
C ASP A 280 -18.75 -20.96 -11.48
N SER A 281 -18.29 -20.31 -12.56
CA SER A 281 -17.13 -20.77 -13.33
C SER A 281 -15.87 -20.78 -12.47
N ALA A 282 -14.98 -21.75 -12.73
CA ALA A 282 -13.70 -21.85 -12.05
C ALA A 282 -12.83 -20.61 -12.30
N ILE A 283 -12.26 -20.05 -11.22
CA ILE A 283 -11.31 -18.94 -11.27
C ILE A 283 -9.92 -19.45 -10.90
N ARG A 284 -8.93 -19.07 -11.71
CA ARG A 284 -7.54 -19.56 -11.59
C ARG A 284 -6.57 -18.40 -11.59
N PRO A 285 -6.50 -17.63 -10.50
CA PRO A 285 -5.59 -16.50 -10.42
C PRO A 285 -4.15 -17.02 -10.48
N LEU A 286 -3.31 -16.43 -11.31
CA LEU A 286 -1.92 -16.89 -11.45
C LEU A 286 -0.98 -16.31 -10.41
N LEU A 287 -1.49 -15.41 -9.57
CA LEU A 287 -0.81 -14.85 -8.40
C LEU A 287 0.48 -14.10 -8.75
N GLN A 288 0.61 -13.67 -10.01
CA GLN A 288 1.65 -12.77 -10.48
C GLN A 288 1.24 -11.31 -10.20
N GLY A 289 2.20 -10.39 -10.15
CA GLY A 289 1.92 -8.94 -10.07
C GLY A 289 1.85 -8.35 -8.65
N GLY A 290 2.20 -9.10 -7.61
CA GLY A 290 2.34 -8.59 -6.24
C GLY A 290 1.07 -7.90 -5.70
N SER A 291 1.24 -6.68 -5.15
CA SER A 291 0.13 -5.90 -4.57
C SER A 291 -0.96 -5.52 -5.58
N SER A 292 -0.66 -5.54 -6.87
CA SER A 292 -1.58 -5.25 -7.99
C SER A 292 -2.36 -6.48 -8.47
N SER A 293 -2.47 -7.49 -7.61
CA SER A 293 -3.12 -8.76 -7.90
C SER A 293 -3.91 -9.25 -6.67
N VAL A 294 -3.80 -10.53 -6.31
CA VAL A 294 -4.60 -11.16 -5.25
C VAL A 294 -4.07 -10.86 -3.84
N ASN A 295 -2.76 -10.99 -3.61
CA ASN A 295 -2.20 -11.05 -2.26
C ASN A 295 -1.74 -9.71 -1.70
N SER A 296 -1.76 -9.50 -0.38
CA SER A 296 -2.52 -10.32 0.60
C SER A 296 -4.03 -10.18 0.40
N CYS A 297 -4.78 -11.26 0.59
CA CYS A 297 -6.25 -11.24 0.52
C CYS A 297 -6.88 -11.27 1.93
N ILE A 298 -8.14 -10.84 2.02
CA ILE A 298 -8.97 -10.94 3.22
C ILE A 298 -10.10 -11.94 2.96
N ILE A 299 -10.30 -12.89 3.87
CA ILE A 299 -11.42 -13.85 3.82
C ILE A 299 -12.02 -13.87 5.22
N ASP A 300 -13.33 -13.60 5.34
CA ASP A 300 -14.06 -13.49 6.61
C ASP A 300 -13.39 -12.59 7.66
N GLY A 301 -12.84 -11.46 7.21
CA GLY A 301 -12.22 -10.44 8.06
C GLY A 301 -10.75 -10.70 8.39
N ASP A 302 -10.23 -11.89 8.08
CA ASP A 302 -8.86 -12.29 8.37
C ASP A 302 -7.94 -12.21 7.15
N LYS A 303 -6.65 -11.93 7.37
CA LYS A 303 -5.64 -11.83 6.32
C LYS A 303 -5.01 -13.18 5.98
N TYR A 304 -4.93 -13.48 4.68
CA TYR A 304 -4.35 -14.69 4.13
C TYR A 304 -3.47 -14.42 2.91
N PHE A 305 -2.69 -15.44 2.53
CA PHE A 305 -1.87 -15.47 1.33
C PHE A 305 -2.23 -16.71 0.50
N LEU A 306 -2.78 -16.49 -0.69
CA LEU A 306 -3.04 -17.54 -1.67
C LEU A 306 -1.73 -17.88 -2.38
N LYS A 307 -1.40 -19.16 -2.57
CA LYS A 307 -0.22 -19.60 -3.33
C LYS A 307 -0.63 -20.65 -4.36
N TRP A 308 0.16 -20.78 -5.41
CA TRP A 308 0.02 -21.84 -6.41
C TRP A 308 1.25 -22.74 -6.34
N THR A 309 1.03 -24.05 -6.19
CA THR A 309 2.13 -25.04 -6.03
C THR A 309 2.61 -25.64 -7.35
N GLY A 310 1.89 -25.39 -8.45
CA GLY A 310 2.24 -25.93 -9.75
C GLY A 310 3.48 -25.29 -10.35
N LYS A 311 4.24 -26.05 -11.15
CA LYS A 311 5.44 -25.58 -11.84
C LYS A 311 5.15 -24.56 -12.95
N SER A 312 3.92 -24.60 -13.46
CA SER A 312 3.38 -23.68 -14.47
C SER A 312 1.91 -23.39 -14.18
N TRP A 313 1.35 -22.39 -14.85
CA TRP A 313 -0.04 -21.97 -14.70
C TRP A 313 -1.07 -23.07 -15.03
N ASN A 314 -0.70 -24.03 -15.86
CA ASN A 314 -1.53 -25.15 -16.31
C ASN A 314 -1.07 -26.51 -15.76
N ASP A 315 -0.24 -26.53 -14.72
CA ASP A 315 0.23 -27.78 -14.13
C ASP A 315 -0.98 -28.57 -13.55
N PRO A 316 -1.32 -29.75 -14.10
CA PRO A 316 -2.48 -30.51 -13.65
C PRO A 316 -2.33 -31.05 -12.22
N ASN A 317 -1.10 -31.11 -11.70
CA ASN A 317 -0.82 -31.49 -10.32
C ASN A 317 -0.73 -30.29 -9.38
N GLY A 318 -0.80 -29.07 -9.92
CA GLY A 318 -0.78 -27.84 -9.14
C GLY A 318 -2.03 -27.69 -8.28
N SER A 319 -1.84 -27.11 -7.11
CA SER A 319 -2.90 -26.78 -6.16
C SER A 319 -2.76 -25.36 -5.65
N TYR A 320 -3.90 -24.75 -5.33
CA TYR A 320 -3.93 -23.54 -4.54
C TYR A 320 -3.81 -23.89 -3.06
N THR A 321 -2.94 -23.18 -2.34
CA THR A 321 -2.87 -23.22 -0.88
C THR A 321 -3.19 -21.85 -0.30
N LEU A 322 -3.70 -21.83 0.92
CA LEU A 322 -3.99 -20.63 1.67
C LEU A 322 -3.17 -20.65 2.94
N ALA A 323 -2.38 -19.59 3.16
CA ALA A 323 -1.47 -19.49 4.28
C ALA A 323 -1.76 -18.27 5.17
N ARG A 324 -1.41 -18.37 6.45
CA ARG A 324 -1.34 -17.25 7.40
C ARG A 324 0.10 -17.12 7.91
N ASN A 325 0.55 -15.89 8.12
CA ASN A 325 1.87 -15.59 8.69
C ASN A 325 1.78 -15.31 10.21
N ILE A 326 0.91 -16.05 10.91
CA ILE A 326 0.72 -15.98 12.36
C ILE A 326 0.51 -17.38 12.90
N ASN A 327 0.75 -17.58 14.20
CA ASN A 327 0.36 -18.82 14.86
C ASN A 327 -1.15 -18.95 14.95
N ILE A 328 -1.68 -20.13 14.65
CA ILE A 328 -3.10 -20.45 14.75
C ILE A 328 -3.35 -21.23 16.05
N ASP A 329 -3.74 -20.52 17.10
CA ASP A 329 -3.90 -21.09 18.44
C ASP A 329 -5.20 -21.91 18.60
N LYS A 330 -6.14 -21.78 17.66
CA LYS A 330 -7.40 -22.53 17.61
C LYS A 330 -7.81 -22.80 16.17
N THR A 331 -8.56 -23.88 15.96
CA THR A 331 -9.12 -24.22 14.64
C THR A 331 -9.94 -23.06 14.08
N ILE A 332 -9.74 -22.74 12.80
CA ILE A 332 -10.50 -21.71 12.06
C ILE A 332 -11.32 -22.39 10.98
N ASN A 333 -12.62 -22.09 10.94
CA ASN A 333 -13.53 -22.54 9.90
C ASN A 333 -13.87 -21.35 9.00
N ILE A 334 -13.66 -21.51 7.70
CA ILE A 334 -14.03 -20.53 6.69
C ILE A 334 -15.18 -21.14 5.87
N PRO A 335 -16.41 -20.64 5.99
CA PRO A 335 -17.53 -21.19 5.23
C PRO A 335 -17.36 -21.07 3.70
N LYS A 336 -18.03 -21.95 2.98
CA LYS A 336 -18.27 -21.77 1.55
C LYS A 336 -19.01 -20.45 1.33
N ARG A 337 -18.86 -19.86 0.15
CA ARG A 337 -19.37 -18.54 -0.25
C ARG A 337 -18.64 -17.36 0.41
N SER A 338 -17.64 -17.58 1.27
CA SER A 338 -16.74 -16.51 1.69
C SER A 338 -15.99 -15.93 0.50
N ILE A 339 -15.97 -14.60 0.43
CA ILE A 339 -15.33 -13.85 -0.66
C ILE A 339 -13.84 -13.79 -0.42
N ILE A 340 -13.07 -14.01 -1.49
CA ILE A 340 -11.63 -13.74 -1.47
C ILE A 340 -11.42 -12.28 -1.84
N PHE A 341 -11.40 -11.42 -0.83
CA PHE A 341 -11.27 -9.97 -1.01
C PHE A 341 -9.81 -9.62 -1.27
N THR A 342 -9.47 -9.42 -2.55
CA THR A 342 -8.08 -9.30 -2.99
C THR A 342 -7.41 -8.00 -2.53
N SER A 343 -6.08 -7.95 -2.62
CA SER A 343 -5.33 -6.69 -2.51
C SER A 343 -5.84 -5.65 -3.51
N SER A 344 -6.04 -6.07 -4.76
CA SER A 344 -6.51 -5.19 -5.83
C SER A 344 -7.88 -4.57 -5.53
N MET A 345 -8.84 -5.38 -5.07
CA MET A 345 -10.18 -4.94 -4.67
C MET A 345 -10.16 -3.86 -3.58
N ARG A 346 -9.13 -3.89 -2.72
CA ARG A 346 -8.98 -2.95 -1.60
C ARG A 346 -8.26 -1.67 -1.97
N ASN A 347 -7.28 -1.77 -2.86
CA ASN A 347 -6.31 -0.71 -3.09
C ASN A 347 -6.59 0.11 -4.36
N PHE A 348 -7.36 -0.42 -5.33
CA PHE A 348 -7.59 0.23 -6.62
C PHE A 348 -9.07 0.50 -6.90
N ARG A 349 -9.77 0.99 -5.88
CA ARG A 349 -11.11 1.59 -6.04
C ARG A 349 -11.01 3.11 -6.01
N ASN A 350 -11.89 3.76 -6.75
CA ASN A 350 -11.98 5.21 -6.88
C ASN A 350 -10.64 5.85 -7.30
N ASN A 351 -9.85 5.13 -8.09
CA ASN A 351 -8.66 5.68 -8.72
C ASN A 351 -9.05 6.67 -9.82
N TYR A 352 -8.10 7.48 -10.29
CA TYR A 352 -8.36 8.51 -11.28
C TYR A 352 -8.92 8.00 -12.61
N ALA A 353 -8.33 6.91 -13.16
CA ALA A 353 -8.79 6.31 -14.41
C ALA A 353 -8.45 4.81 -14.51
N ASN A 354 -9.17 4.09 -15.37
CA ASN A 354 -8.90 2.67 -15.65
C ASN A 354 -8.68 2.42 -17.13
N ILE A 355 -7.79 1.50 -17.47
CA ILE A 355 -7.68 0.93 -18.81
C ILE A 355 -8.01 -0.56 -18.72
N PHE A 356 -8.96 -1.02 -19.51
CA PHE A 356 -9.34 -2.43 -19.58
C PHE A 356 -8.92 -3.02 -20.92
N PHE A 357 -8.05 -4.02 -20.89
CA PHE A 357 -7.64 -4.78 -22.06
C PHE A 357 -7.68 -6.28 -21.72
N ILE A 358 -8.90 -6.82 -21.76
CA ILE A 358 -9.22 -8.18 -21.32
C ILE A 358 -9.85 -9.00 -22.45
N GLY A 359 -9.79 -10.32 -22.31
CA GLY A 359 -10.58 -11.26 -23.10
C GLY A 359 -9.82 -11.95 -24.22
N GLN A 360 -8.51 -11.70 -24.39
CA GLN A 360 -7.67 -12.41 -25.37
C GLN A 360 -7.62 -13.91 -25.05
N ASN A 361 -7.55 -14.26 -23.77
CA ASN A 361 -7.53 -15.66 -23.29
C ASN A 361 -8.93 -16.24 -23.02
N GLY A 362 -9.98 -15.67 -23.62
CA GLY A 362 -11.37 -16.11 -23.41
C GLY A 362 -11.90 -15.73 -22.02
N GLY A 363 -12.72 -16.60 -21.43
CA GLY A 363 -13.47 -16.32 -20.18
C GLY A 363 -14.83 -15.68 -20.41
N TRP A 364 -15.30 -15.65 -21.65
CA TRP A 364 -16.58 -15.09 -22.06
C TRP A 364 -17.17 -15.93 -23.18
N SER A 365 -18.50 -16.00 -23.23
CA SER A 365 -19.27 -16.88 -24.12
C SER A 365 -19.85 -16.16 -25.34
N SER A 366 -19.99 -14.84 -25.28
CA SER A 366 -20.53 -14.00 -26.36
C SER A 366 -20.04 -12.55 -26.22
N PRO A 367 -20.11 -11.74 -27.29
CA PRO A 367 -19.81 -10.30 -27.19
C PRO A 367 -20.55 -9.59 -26.05
N GLN A 368 -21.84 -9.91 -25.84
CA GLN A 368 -22.65 -9.38 -24.76
C GLN A 368 -22.15 -9.78 -23.37
N ASP A 369 -21.66 -11.02 -23.23
CA ASP A 369 -21.07 -11.49 -21.98
C ASP A 369 -19.81 -10.70 -21.64
N LEU A 370 -18.88 -10.53 -22.59
CA LEU A 370 -17.67 -9.72 -22.38
C LEU A 370 -18.00 -8.26 -22.04
N ALA A 371 -18.96 -7.66 -22.75
CA ALA A 371 -19.43 -6.31 -22.46
C ALA A 371 -20.05 -6.20 -21.05
N THR A 372 -20.77 -7.22 -20.60
CA THR A 372 -21.34 -7.29 -19.25
C THR A 372 -20.24 -7.38 -18.20
N GLN A 373 -19.20 -8.18 -18.44
CA GLN A 373 -18.05 -8.28 -17.55
C GLN A 373 -17.31 -6.94 -17.41
N LEU A 374 -17.06 -6.25 -18.53
CA LEU A 374 -16.44 -4.92 -18.54
C LEU A 374 -17.28 -3.89 -17.76
N LYS A 375 -18.60 -3.85 -17.96
CA LYS A 375 -19.49 -2.95 -17.21
C LYS A 375 -19.38 -3.16 -15.70
N LYS A 376 -19.38 -4.42 -15.24
CA LYS A 376 -19.19 -4.75 -13.81
C LYS A 376 -17.85 -4.27 -13.26
N MET A 377 -16.77 -4.39 -14.03
CA MET A 377 -15.45 -3.89 -13.64
C MET A 377 -15.41 -2.36 -13.55
N ILE A 378 -16.04 -1.67 -14.52
CA ILE A 378 -16.19 -0.21 -14.55
C ILE A 378 -16.99 0.26 -13.33
N ASP A 379 -18.17 -0.32 -13.10
CA ASP A 379 -19.04 0.03 -11.96
C ASP A 379 -18.30 -0.15 -10.62
N PHE A 380 -17.60 -1.27 -10.45
CA PHE A 380 -16.84 -1.53 -9.22
C PHE A 380 -15.68 -0.55 -9.02
N SER A 381 -15.04 -0.13 -10.12
CA SER A 381 -13.90 0.79 -10.08
C SER A 381 -14.26 2.13 -9.43
N GLY A 382 -15.52 2.57 -9.53
CA GLY A 382 -15.98 3.85 -9.00
C GLY A 382 -15.36 5.07 -9.68
N SER A 383 -14.72 4.88 -10.85
CA SER A 383 -14.12 5.93 -11.66
C SER A 383 -14.97 6.19 -12.90
N PRO A 384 -15.35 7.45 -13.19
CA PRO A 384 -16.01 7.79 -14.44
C PRO A 384 -15.04 7.74 -15.64
N ASN A 385 -13.73 7.89 -15.38
CA ASN A 385 -12.71 7.89 -16.41
C ASN A 385 -12.26 6.46 -16.68
N TYR A 386 -12.44 6.00 -17.91
CA TYR A 386 -11.93 4.71 -18.34
C TYR A 386 -11.76 4.64 -19.85
N LEU A 387 -10.88 3.74 -20.30
CA LEU A 387 -10.81 3.29 -21.67
C LEU A 387 -10.85 1.77 -21.75
N ILE A 388 -11.39 1.25 -22.85
CA ILE A 388 -11.41 -0.16 -23.19
C ILE A 388 -10.63 -0.35 -24.49
N LEU A 389 -9.58 -1.15 -24.45
CA LEU A 389 -8.85 -1.59 -25.64
C LEU A 389 -9.53 -2.82 -26.23
N GLY A 390 -9.95 -2.71 -27.48
CA GLY A 390 -10.48 -3.83 -28.27
C GLY A 390 -9.41 -4.88 -28.58
N LEU A 391 -9.84 -6.12 -28.78
CA LEU A 391 -8.95 -7.19 -29.22
C LEU A 391 -8.45 -6.93 -30.64
N HIS A 392 -7.13 -7.02 -30.85
CA HIS A 392 -6.51 -6.81 -32.17
C HIS A 392 -6.40 -8.10 -33.01
N THR A 393 -6.44 -9.26 -32.37
CA THR A 393 -6.31 -10.57 -33.04
C THR A 393 -7.55 -10.90 -33.87
N GLY A 394 -7.38 -11.67 -34.95
CA GLY A 394 -8.48 -12.09 -35.83
C GLY A 394 -8.72 -11.15 -37.02
N SER A 395 -9.54 -11.60 -37.97
CA SER A 395 -9.93 -10.83 -39.16
C SER A 395 -11.06 -9.84 -38.84
N GLU A 396 -11.30 -8.91 -39.76
CA GLU A 396 -12.48 -8.03 -39.70
C GLU A 396 -13.77 -8.84 -39.58
N SER A 397 -13.96 -9.83 -40.46
CA SER A 397 -15.18 -10.66 -40.46
C SER A 397 -15.45 -11.34 -39.12
N TYR A 398 -14.38 -11.81 -38.46
CA TYR A 398 -14.50 -12.49 -37.17
C TYR A 398 -14.77 -11.53 -36.01
N ARG A 399 -14.15 -10.33 -36.03
CA ARG A 399 -14.27 -9.37 -34.92
C ARG A 399 -15.44 -8.41 -35.04
N LYS A 400 -16.00 -8.23 -36.24
CA LYS A 400 -17.07 -7.25 -36.50
C LYS A 400 -18.25 -7.30 -35.52
N PRO A 401 -18.80 -8.47 -35.11
CA PRO A 401 -19.90 -8.50 -34.15
C PRO A 401 -19.51 -7.95 -32.77
N LEU A 402 -18.29 -8.24 -32.31
CA LEU A 402 -17.76 -7.73 -31.05
C LEU A 402 -17.49 -6.23 -31.13
N GLU A 403 -16.83 -5.78 -32.19
CA GLU A 403 -16.47 -4.38 -32.39
C GLU A 403 -17.70 -3.48 -32.46
N LEU A 404 -18.71 -3.85 -33.25
CA LEU A 404 -19.96 -3.08 -33.36
C LEU A 404 -20.69 -2.97 -32.01
N LEU A 405 -20.70 -4.05 -31.23
CA LEU A 405 -21.28 -4.01 -29.90
C LEU A 405 -20.49 -3.10 -28.97
N MET A 406 -19.17 -3.24 -28.92
CA MET A 406 -18.32 -2.45 -28.03
C MET A 406 -18.37 -0.95 -28.37
N GLU A 407 -18.35 -0.60 -29.67
CA GLU A 407 -18.55 0.77 -30.15
C GLU A 407 -19.91 1.33 -29.70
N LYS A 408 -20.98 0.53 -29.80
CA LYS A 408 -22.31 0.92 -29.34
C LYS A 408 -22.41 1.10 -27.83
N GLU A 409 -21.83 0.18 -27.05
CA GLU A 409 -21.97 0.14 -25.58
C GLU A 409 -21.10 1.16 -24.86
N PHE A 410 -19.91 1.48 -25.41
CA PHE A 410 -18.90 2.26 -24.71
C PHE A 410 -18.49 3.54 -25.45
N GLY A 411 -18.91 3.72 -26.71
CA GLY A 411 -18.71 4.95 -27.48
C GLY A 411 -17.25 5.41 -27.50
N ALA A 412 -17.01 6.66 -27.12
CA ALA A 412 -15.68 7.26 -27.11
C ALA A 412 -14.69 6.57 -26.13
N ASN A 413 -15.19 5.83 -25.14
CA ASN A 413 -14.33 5.09 -24.22
C ASN A 413 -13.81 3.77 -24.81
N TYR A 414 -14.32 3.33 -25.96
CA TYR A 414 -13.81 2.15 -26.66
C TYR A 414 -12.82 2.52 -27.77
N LEU A 415 -11.66 1.85 -27.72
CA LEU A 415 -10.63 1.90 -28.73
C LEU A 415 -10.66 0.62 -29.56
N ASN A 416 -11.20 0.70 -30.78
CA ASN A 416 -11.15 -0.42 -31.73
C ASN A 416 -9.71 -0.61 -32.25
N LEU A 417 -8.91 -1.36 -31.48
CA LEU A 417 -7.47 -1.50 -31.68
C LEU A 417 -7.14 -2.21 -33.00
N ARG A 418 -7.87 -3.26 -33.38
CA ARG A 418 -7.68 -3.94 -34.67
C ARG A 418 -7.82 -2.94 -35.82
N LYS A 419 -8.91 -2.18 -35.84
CA LYS A 419 -9.20 -1.20 -36.88
C LYS A 419 -8.14 -0.10 -36.94
N TYR A 420 -7.65 0.36 -35.80
CA TYR A 420 -6.52 1.30 -35.77
C TYR A 420 -5.25 0.69 -36.38
N MET A 421 -4.85 -0.50 -35.94
CA MET A 421 -3.63 -1.14 -36.41
C MET A 421 -3.66 -1.41 -37.93
N VAL A 422 -4.80 -1.82 -38.46
CA VAL A 422 -5.01 -2.06 -39.91
C VAL A 422 -4.92 -0.76 -40.71
N ASN A 423 -5.59 0.31 -40.27
CA ASN A 423 -5.76 1.52 -41.07
C ASN A 423 -4.64 2.54 -40.91
N ARG A 424 -3.98 2.55 -39.75
CA ARG A 424 -3.08 3.62 -39.31
C ARG A 424 -1.77 3.13 -38.71
N GLY A 425 -1.74 1.90 -38.17
CA GLY A 425 -0.60 1.41 -37.39
C GLY A 425 0.75 1.55 -38.09
N LEU A 426 0.89 1.07 -39.33
CA LEU A 426 2.15 1.20 -40.08
C LEU A 426 2.50 2.64 -40.43
N ALA A 427 1.52 3.44 -40.83
CA ALA A 427 1.72 4.82 -41.21
C ALA A 427 2.17 5.67 -40.00
N ASP A 428 1.53 5.50 -38.86
CA ASP A 428 1.86 6.20 -37.62
C ASP A 428 3.19 5.70 -37.02
N ALA A 429 3.60 4.46 -37.34
CA ALA A 429 4.94 3.92 -37.07
C ALA A 429 6.01 4.32 -38.10
N GLN A 430 5.64 5.04 -39.16
CA GLN A 430 6.53 5.41 -40.28
C GLN A 430 7.19 4.19 -40.95
N LEU A 431 6.46 3.08 -41.04
CA LEU A 431 6.90 1.86 -41.70
C LEU A 431 6.29 1.74 -43.09
N ASN A 432 7.12 1.28 -44.03
CA ASN A 432 6.63 0.86 -45.35
C ASN A 432 6.06 -0.56 -45.25
N PRO A 433 4.82 -0.82 -45.69
CA PRO A 433 4.21 -2.14 -45.62
C PRO A 433 5.00 -3.20 -46.39
N THR A 434 5.19 -4.38 -45.81
CA THR A 434 5.67 -5.56 -46.55
C THR A 434 4.52 -6.25 -47.28
N SER A 435 4.85 -7.24 -48.12
CA SER A 435 3.85 -8.10 -48.76
C SER A 435 2.96 -8.83 -47.74
N GLU A 436 3.52 -9.27 -46.62
CA GLU A 436 2.79 -9.93 -45.53
C GLU A 436 1.85 -8.97 -44.81
N ASP A 437 2.27 -7.72 -44.59
CA ASP A 437 1.41 -6.69 -44.03
C ASP A 437 0.22 -6.39 -44.96
N LEU A 438 0.47 -6.25 -46.27
CA LEU A 438 -0.58 -6.00 -47.24
C LEU A 438 -1.62 -7.12 -47.26
N GLN A 439 -1.19 -8.39 -47.20
CA GLN A 439 -2.09 -9.54 -47.10
C GLN A 439 -2.88 -9.56 -45.78
N ALA A 440 -2.24 -9.22 -44.67
CA ALA A 440 -2.91 -9.11 -43.38
C ALA A 440 -3.97 -8.00 -43.41
N ILE A 441 -3.63 -6.82 -43.91
CA ILE A 441 -4.50 -5.65 -44.04
C ILE A 441 -5.71 -5.95 -44.94
N GLU A 442 -5.52 -6.65 -46.06
CA GLU A 442 -6.60 -7.06 -46.96
C GLU A 442 -7.65 -7.95 -46.24
N SER A 443 -7.20 -8.78 -45.30
CA SER A 443 -8.07 -9.59 -44.44
C SER A 443 -8.54 -8.87 -43.17
N GLY A 444 -8.20 -7.59 -43.00
CA GLY A 444 -8.47 -6.80 -41.80
C GLY A 444 -7.75 -7.31 -40.55
N LYS A 445 -6.60 -7.95 -40.68
CA LYS A 445 -5.76 -8.41 -39.56
C LYS A 445 -4.68 -7.39 -39.23
N CYS A 446 -4.27 -7.36 -37.97
CA CYS A 446 -3.14 -6.54 -37.52
C CYS A 446 -1.89 -6.85 -38.38
N PRO A 447 -1.19 -5.83 -38.91
CA PRO A 447 0.04 -6.01 -39.67
C PRO A 447 1.12 -6.75 -38.86
N PRO A 448 1.74 -7.83 -39.39
CA PRO A 448 2.79 -8.58 -38.69
C PRO A 448 3.99 -7.74 -38.27
N GLN A 449 4.34 -6.67 -38.98
CA GLN A 449 5.44 -5.77 -38.56
C GLN A 449 5.23 -5.10 -37.20
N LEU A 450 3.99 -5.08 -36.69
CA LEU A 450 3.67 -4.51 -35.37
C LEU A 450 3.64 -5.57 -34.26
N LEU A 451 3.87 -6.84 -34.60
CA LEU A 451 3.76 -7.97 -33.70
C LEU A 451 5.13 -8.61 -33.45
N GLY A 452 5.31 -9.15 -32.23
CA GLY A 452 6.46 -9.99 -31.87
C GLY A 452 6.17 -11.47 -32.10
N ASP A 453 4.90 -11.88 -32.00
CA ASP A 453 4.41 -13.20 -32.35
C ASP A 453 2.98 -13.12 -32.93
N SER A 454 2.21 -14.20 -32.96
CA SER A 454 0.85 -14.18 -33.53
C SER A 454 -0.19 -13.43 -32.67
N VAL A 455 0.16 -13.07 -31.44
CA VAL A 455 -0.71 -12.43 -30.45
C VAL A 455 -0.06 -11.17 -29.86
N HIS A 456 1.19 -11.23 -29.41
CA HIS A 456 1.81 -10.13 -28.69
C HIS A 456 2.39 -9.09 -29.63
N PHE A 457 2.25 -7.83 -29.26
CA PHE A 457 2.89 -6.71 -29.94
C PHE A 457 4.40 -6.71 -29.71
N ASN A 458 5.14 -6.18 -30.68
CA ASN A 458 6.54 -5.82 -30.47
C ASN A 458 6.64 -4.40 -29.88
N GLU A 459 7.86 -3.89 -29.73
CA GLU A 459 8.11 -2.56 -29.14
C GLU A 459 7.37 -1.43 -29.89
N ILE A 460 7.30 -1.50 -31.22
CA ILE A 460 6.59 -0.51 -32.05
C ILE A 460 5.08 -0.59 -31.80
N GLY A 461 4.52 -1.79 -31.81
CA GLY A 461 3.11 -2.00 -31.53
C GLY A 461 2.69 -1.46 -30.16
N TYR A 462 3.49 -1.73 -29.12
CA TYR A 462 3.22 -1.18 -27.78
C TYR A 462 3.39 0.34 -27.72
N TYR A 463 4.39 0.90 -28.40
CA TYR A 463 4.56 2.36 -28.52
C TYR A 463 3.31 3.03 -29.10
N LEU A 464 2.76 2.48 -30.18
CA LEU A 464 1.53 2.98 -30.78
C LEU A 464 0.34 2.91 -29.81
N ILE A 465 0.19 1.81 -29.05
CA ILE A 465 -0.90 1.66 -28.08
C ILE A 465 -0.81 2.72 -26.97
N GLY A 466 0.38 2.96 -26.42
CA GLY A 466 0.59 3.97 -25.38
C GLY A 466 0.22 5.37 -25.85
N ASN A 467 0.65 5.76 -27.07
CA ASN A 467 0.28 7.04 -27.68
C ASN A 467 -1.21 7.14 -27.98
N LEU A 468 -1.82 6.06 -28.49
CA LEU A 468 -3.24 6.01 -28.79
C LEU A 468 -4.10 6.21 -27.52
N LEU A 469 -3.71 5.58 -26.41
CA LEU A 469 -4.35 5.78 -25.11
C LEU A 469 -4.22 7.22 -24.62
N TYR A 470 -3.02 7.78 -24.70
CA TYR A 470 -2.74 9.16 -24.31
C TYR A 470 -3.62 10.15 -25.09
N GLU A 471 -3.62 10.06 -26.42
CA GLU A 471 -4.42 10.95 -27.26
C GLU A 471 -5.92 10.74 -27.05
N ARG A 472 -6.36 9.49 -26.83
CA ARG A 472 -7.78 9.24 -26.55
C ARG A 472 -8.21 9.85 -25.23
N PHE A 473 -7.43 9.71 -24.16
CA PHE A 473 -7.77 10.32 -22.87
C PHE A 473 -7.86 11.85 -22.95
N LYS A 474 -6.98 12.50 -23.71
CA LYS A 474 -7.09 13.95 -24.01
C LYS A 474 -8.37 14.29 -24.74
N GLN A 475 -8.71 13.50 -25.77
CA GLN A 475 -9.91 13.73 -26.58
C GLN A 475 -11.21 13.64 -25.75
N ILE A 476 -11.25 12.75 -24.76
CA ILE A 476 -12.41 12.60 -23.88
C ILE A 476 -12.33 13.49 -22.62
N GLY A 477 -11.32 14.36 -22.52
CA GLY A 477 -11.20 15.36 -21.45
C GLY A 477 -10.85 14.77 -20.08
N VAL A 478 -10.14 13.64 -20.03
CA VAL A 478 -9.65 13.10 -18.76
C VAL A 478 -8.53 13.98 -18.22
N PHE A 479 -7.56 14.37 -19.06
CA PHE A 479 -6.48 15.31 -18.72
C PHE A 479 -6.26 16.35 -19.82
#